data_AF-A0A976LQM8-F1
#
_entry.id   AF-A0A976LQM8-F1
#
_cell.length_a   1.000
_cell.length_b   1.000
_cell.length_c   1.000
_cell.angle_alpha   90.00
_cell.angle_beta   90.00
_cell.angle_gamma   90.00
#
_symmetry.space_group_name_H-M   'P 1'
#
loop_
_entity.id
_entity.type
_entity.pdbx_description
1 polymer ?
#
loop_
_entity_poly.entity_id
_entity_poly.type
_entity_poly.pdbx_seq_one_letter_code
_entity_poly.pdbx_strand_id
1 'polypeptide(L)'
;MPQLLRHIDAIARQEGRDVLFVTFYPYGLSLSELQTFIDSISDWETLPIRKQITEWLDTQKFGWEPCGERASENSIIPYLGTIYIKLPYDEQNPDYQKLRDYLENPDGSMRFDTARFCYTTLSSAMENAHHDEPGFWEEWAENF
;
A
#
# COMPACT_ATOMS: atom_id res chain seq x y z
N MET A 1 2.45 -6.95 -18.74
CA MET A 1 2.30 -8.35 -18.27
C MET A 1 1.49 -8.32 -16.99
N PRO A 2 0.47 -9.18 -16.82
CA PRO A 2 -0.22 -9.26 -15.52
C PRO A 2 0.81 -9.63 -14.45
N GLN A 3 0.91 -8.80 -13.41
CA GLN A 3 1.76 -9.04 -12.25
C GLN A 3 0.85 -9.50 -11.10
N LEU A 4 1.18 -10.64 -10.51
CA LEU A 4 0.54 -11.06 -9.27
C LEU A 4 1.13 -10.21 -8.14
N LEU A 5 0.34 -9.25 -7.66
CA LEU A 5 0.74 -8.39 -6.56
C LEU A 5 0.38 -9.07 -5.24
N ARG A 6 1.29 -9.05 -4.27
CA ARG A 6 0.98 -9.45 -2.90
C ARG A 6 0.20 -8.33 -2.22
N HIS A 7 -0.84 -8.69 -1.49
CA HIS A 7 -1.58 -7.74 -0.66
C HIS A 7 -0.79 -7.37 0.59
N ILE A 8 -0.93 -6.14 1.07
CA ILE A 8 -0.14 -5.61 2.19
C ILE A 8 -0.31 -6.42 3.48
N ASP A 9 -1.52 -6.96 3.72
CA ASP A 9 -1.79 -7.83 4.86
C ASP A 9 -1.09 -9.20 4.72
N ALA A 10 -1.05 -9.78 3.51
CA ALA A 10 -0.26 -10.99 3.25
C ALA A 10 1.25 -10.74 3.46
N ILE A 11 1.76 -9.57 3.04
CA ILE A 11 3.15 -9.17 3.30
C ILE A 11 3.41 -9.06 4.81
N ALA A 12 2.50 -8.44 5.58
CA ALA A 12 2.62 -8.33 7.03
C ALA A 12 2.71 -9.70 7.72
N ARG A 13 1.84 -10.65 7.32
CA ARG A 13 1.86 -12.03 7.84
C ARG A 13 3.17 -12.73 7.49
N GLN A 14 3.63 -12.61 6.25
CA GLN A 14 4.88 -13.22 5.80
C GLN A 14 6.11 -12.66 6.54
N GLU A 15 6.16 -11.34 6.76
CA GLU A 15 7.25 -10.68 7.47
C GLU A 15 7.17 -10.86 8.99
N GLY A 16 6.00 -11.27 9.51
CA GLY A 16 5.76 -11.45 10.95
C GLY A 16 5.85 -10.16 11.75
N ARG A 17 5.47 -9.02 11.15
CA ARG A 17 5.58 -7.68 11.74
C ARG A 17 4.66 -6.67 11.08
N ASP A 18 4.58 -5.49 11.69
CA ASP A 18 3.94 -4.33 11.09
C ASP A 18 4.71 -3.86 9.85
N VAL A 19 3.97 -3.45 8.83
CA VAL A 19 4.51 -3.09 7.52
C VAL A 19 4.02 -1.72 7.07
N LEU A 20 4.90 -1.02 6.35
CA LEU A 20 4.69 0.33 5.85
C LEU A 20 4.34 0.30 4.36
N PHE A 21 3.42 1.15 3.94
CA PHE A 21 3.07 1.28 2.53
C PHE A 21 2.64 2.70 2.17
N VAL A 22 2.67 3.02 0.88
CA VAL A 22 2.22 4.31 0.34
C VAL A 22 1.14 4.09 -0.71
N THR A 23 -0.01 4.75 -0.55
CA THR A 23 -1.06 4.81 -1.59
C THR A 23 -1.01 6.16 -2.31
N PHE A 24 -1.51 6.20 -3.55
CA PHE A 24 -1.40 7.37 -4.45
C PHE A 24 -2.78 7.91 -4.87
N TYR A 25 -3.73 7.93 -3.94
CA TYR A 25 -5.07 8.46 -4.16
C TYR A 25 -5.53 9.35 -2.99
N PRO A 26 -6.46 10.30 -3.25
CA PRO A 26 -6.96 11.20 -2.21
C PRO A 26 -7.65 10.46 -1.05
N TYR A 27 -7.53 11.02 0.15
CA TYR A 27 -8.19 10.48 1.34
C TYR A 27 -9.62 10.97 1.49
N GLY A 28 -10.42 10.17 2.21
CA GLY A 28 -11.78 10.55 2.60
C GLY A 28 -12.76 10.49 1.43
N LEU A 29 -12.37 9.86 0.31
CA LEU A 29 -13.27 9.64 -0.80
C LEU A 29 -14.37 8.67 -0.37
N SER A 30 -15.62 9.07 -0.61
CA SER A 30 -16.75 8.15 -0.71
C SER A 30 -16.51 7.12 -1.82
N LEU A 31 -17.24 6.01 -1.80
CA LEU A 31 -17.15 5.00 -2.87
C LEU A 31 -17.37 5.60 -4.27
N SER A 32 -18.27 6.57 -4.41
CA SER A 32 -18.51 7.28 -5.68
C SER A 32 -17.33 8.16 -6.11
N GLU A 33 -16.67 8.83 -5.16
CA GLU A 33 -15.51 9.66 -5.45
C GLU A 33 -14.29 8.80 -5.77
N LEU A 34 -14.13 7.66 -5.08
CA LEU A 34 -13.10 6.69 -5.40
C LEU A 34 -13.31 6.12 -6.80
N GLN A 35 -14.54 5.75 -7.17
CA GLN A 35 -14.84 5.30 -8.54
C GLN A 35 -14.52 6.39 -9.57
N THR A 36 -14.95 7.63 -9.31
CA THR A 36 -14.66 8.77 -10.20
C THR A 36 -13.15 8.99 -10.34
N PHE A 37 -12.40 8.83 -9.26
CA PHE A 37 -10.95 8.93 -9.26
C PHE A 37 -10.32 7.79 -10.07
N ILE A 38 -10.75 6.55 -9.86
CA ILE A 38 -10.29 5.38 -10.63
C ILE A 38 -10.54 5.59 -12.13
N ASP A 39 -11.74 6.02 -12.51
CA ASP A 39 -12.10 6.29 -13.91
C ASP A 39 -11.28 7.45 -14.50
N SER A 40 -10.83 8.38 -13.67
CA SER A 40 -10.01 9.53 -14.08
C SER A 40 -8.52 9.21 -14.24
N ILE A 41 -8.01 8.16 -13.58
CA ILE A 41 -6.62 7.76 -13.73
C ILE A 41 -6.49 6.91 -14.99
N SER A 42 -5.87 7.52 -16.00
CA SER A 42 -5.46 6.80 -17.21
C SER A 42 -4.27 5.87 -16.98
N ASP A 43 -3.34 6.22 -16.08
CA ASP A 43 -2.14 5.42 -15.82
C ASP A 43 -1.45 5.76 -14.48
N TRP A 44 -1.57 4.86 -13.50
CA TRP A 44 -0.92 5.00 -12.19
C TRP A 44 0.62 5.02 -12.29
N GLU A 45 1.22 4.43 -13.34
CA GLU A 45 2.68 4.44 -13.55
C GLU A 45 3.19 5.83 -13.85
N THR A 46 2.35 6.67 -14.48
CA THR A 46 2.73 8.01 -14.92
C THR A 46 2.47 9.08 -13.89
N LEU A 47 1.83 8.76 -12.75
CA LEU A 47 1.53 9.71 -11.68
C LEU A 47 2.81 10.42 -11.21
N PRO A 48 2.90 11.76 -11.36
CA PRO A 48 4.11 12.50 -11.01
C PRO A 48 4.53 12.31 -9.55
N ILE A 49 3.54 12.27 -8.64
CA ILE A 49 3.80 12.07 -7.21
C ILE A 49 4.38 10.69 -6.92
N ARG A 50 3.90 9.66 -7.62
CA ARG A 50 4.40 8.30 -7.48
C ARG A 50 5.85 8.23 -7.91
N LYS A 51 6.17 8.78 -9.09
CA LYS A 51 7.55 8.87 -9.60
C LYS A 51 8.46 9.61 -8.64
N GLN A 52 8.03 10.78 -8.17
CA GLN A 52 8.78 11.58 -7.20
C GLN A 52 9.10 10.80 -5.92
N ILE A 53 8.12 10.07 -5.35
CA ILE A 53 8.33 9.29 -4.14
C ILE A 53 9.25 8.09 -4.42
N THR A 54 9.02 7.33 -5.49
CA THR A 54 9.87 6.16 -5.82
C THR A 54 11.31 6.55 -6.15
N GLU A 55 11.53 7.63 -6.90
CA GLU A 55 12.87 8.13 -7.22
C GLU A 55 13.61 8.63 -5.95
N TRP A 56 12.88 9.25 -5.02
CA TRP A 56 13.44 9.62 -3.73
C TRP A 56 13.82 8.38 -2.90
N LEU A 57 12.94 7.37 -2.85
CA LEU A 57 13.23 6.09 -2.17
C LEU A 57 14.50 5.44 -2.75
N ASP A 58 14.61 5.38 -4.07
CA ASP A 58 15.78 4.83 -4.77
C ASP A 58 17.05 5.63 -4.45
N THR A 59 16.98 6.95 -4.45
CA THR A 59 18.11 7.84 -4.12
C THR A 59 18.57 7.65 -2.68
N GLN A 60 17.63 7.46 -1.75
CA GLN A 60 17.93 7.19 -0.34
C GLN A 60 18.24 5.71 -0.06
N LYS A 61 18.15 4.84 -1.07
CA LYS A 61 18.38 3.38 -1.00
C LYS A 61 17.37 2.63 -0.13
N PHE A 62 16.14 3.14 -0.01
CA PHE A 62 15.05 2.38 0.57
C PHE A 62 14.58 1.30 -0.39
N GLY A 63 14.45 0.07 0.09
CA GLY A 63 13.80 -0.99 -0.66
C GLY A 63 12.29 -0.74 -0.71
N TRP A 64 11.69 -0.88 -1.90
CA TRP A 64 10.25 -0.84 -2.08
C TRP A 64 9.82 -1.81 -3.20
N GLU A 65 8.55 -2.16 -3.24
CA GLU A 65 7.97 -2.95 -4.33
C GLU A 65 6.46 -2.66 -4.49
N PRO A 66 5.89 -2.84 -5.69
CA PRO A 66 4.44 -2.82 -5.91
C PRO A 66 3.70 -3.80 -4.97
N CYS A 67 2.59 -3.37 -4.39
CA CYS A 67 1.73 -4.25 -3.60
C CYS A 67 0.25 -3.90 -3.76
N GLY A 68 -0.62 -4.88 -3.53
CA GLY A 68 -2.04 -4.65 -3.34
C GLY A 68 -2.30 -4.03 -1.96
N GLU A 69 -3.41 -3.32 -1.84
CA GLU A 69 -3.96 -2.94 -0.52
C GLU A 69 -4.51 -4.17 0.20
N ARG A 70 -5.16 -3.99 1.35
CA ARG A 70 -5.71 -5.12 2.11
C ARG A 70 -6.64 -5.96 1.24
N ALA A 71 -6.42 -7.28 1.23
CA ALA A 71 -7.28 -8.22 0.52
C ALA A 71 -8.70 -8.25 1.12
N SER A 72 -9.71 -8.36 0.25
CA SER A 72 -11.13 -8.40 0.63
C SER A 72 -11.86 -9.39 -0.25
N GLU A 73 -12.61 -10.30 0.37
CA GLU A 73 -13.48 -11.28 -0.30
C GLU A 73 -14.73 -10.65 -0.92
N ASN A 74 -15.01 -9.39 -0.63
CA ASN A 74 -16.24 -8.71 -1.06
C ASN A 74 -15.97 -7.63 -2.12
N SER A 75 -14.71 -7.40 -2.51
CA SER A 75 -14.37 -6.31 -3.40
C SER A 75 -13.04 -6.54 -4.11
N ILE A 76 -13.04 -6.37 -5.43
CA ILE A 76 -11.83 -6.31 -6.25
C ILE A 76 -11.57 -4.84 -6.59
N ILE A 77 -10.47 -4.29 -6.06
CA ILE A 77 -10.04 -2.93 -6.37
C ILE A 77 -8.92 -3.02 -7.42
N PRO A 78 -8.96 -2.24 -8.51
CA PRO A 78 -7.85 -2.20 -9.45
C PRO A 78 -6.58 -1.70 -8.76
N TYR A 79 -5.42 -2.13 -9.25
CA TYR A 79 -4.17 -1.63 -8.72
C TYR A 79 -3.97 -0.14 -9.05
N LEU A 80 -3.84 0.70 -8.02
CA LEU A 80 -3.69 2.15 -8.14
C LEU A 80 -2.26 2.64 -7.84
N GLY A 81 -1.27 1.76 -8.04
CA GLY A 81 0.14 2.11 -7.91
C GLY A 81 0.73 2.02 -6.51
N THR A 82 -0.02 1.51 -5.53
CA THR A 82 0.39 1.32 -4.13
C THR A 82 1.72 0.57 -3.99
N ILE A 83 2.58 1.02 -3.09
CA ILE A 83 3.90 0.41 -2.86
C ILE A 83 4.10 0.01 -1.39
N TYR A 84 4.67 -1.17 -1.19
CA TYR A 84 5.19 -1.62 0.11
C TYR A 84 6.61 -1.09 0.30
N ILE A 85 6.92 -0.58 1.50
CA ILE A 85 8.25 -0.13 1.87
C ILE A 85 8.91 -1.21 2.74
N LYS A 86 10.09 -1.68 2.33
CA LYS A 86 10.88 -2.73 3.00
C LYS A 86 11.59 -2.20 4.25
N LEU A 87 10.81 -1.59 5.13
CA LEU A 87 11.22 -0.98 6.38
C LEU A 87 10.19 -1.33 7.46
N PRO A 88 10.60 -1.69 8.69
CA PRO A 88 9.67 -1.88 9.79
C PRO A 88 9.10 -0.55 10.26
N TYR A 89 7.86 -0.58 10.75
CA TYR A 89 7.33 0.51 11.55
C TYR A 89 8.02 0.50 12.92
N ASP A 90 8.90 1.48 13.16
CA ASP A 90 9.62 1.65 14.42
C ASP A 90 10.00 3.13 14.59
N GLU A 91 9.34 3.82 15.53
CA GLU A 91 9.55 5.26 15.77
C GLU A 91 10.96 5.62 16.24
N GLN A 92 11.71 4.64 16.76
CA GLN A 92 13.10 4.84 17.20
C GLN A 92 14.10 4.57 16.06
N ASN A 93 13.65 3.99 14.95
CA ASN A 93 14.50 3.69 13.80
C ASN A 93 14.82 4.98 13.02
N PRO A 94 16.11 5.35 12.84
CA PRO A 94 16.49 6.55 12.10
C PRO A 94 16.03 6.56 10.64
N ASP A 95 15.97 5.38 10.00
CA ASP A 95 15.51 5.25 8.62
C ASP A 95 13.99 5.47 8.53
N TYR A 96 13.23 5.00 9.54
CA TYR A 96 11.80 5.30 9.65
C TYR A 96 11.55 6.79 9.87
N GLN A 97 12.28 7.41 10.80
CA GLN A 97 12.18 8.85 11.04
C GLN A 97 12.47 9.64 9.78
N LYS A 98 13.51 9.28 9.03
CA LYS A 98 13.86 9.92 7.75
C LYS A 98 12.78 9.77 6.68
N LEU A 99 12.18 8.59 6.56
CA LEU A 99 11.08 8.33 5.64
C LEU A 99 9.83 9.13 6.04
N ARG A 100 9.44 9.07 7.32
CA ARG A 100 8.34 9.82 7.89
C ARG A 100 8.54 11.32 7.65
N ASP A 101 9.69 11.88 8.00
CA ASP A 101 9.97 13.31 7.86
C ASP A 101 10.01 13.78 6.39
N TYR A 102 10.17 12.87 5.43
CA TYR A 102 10.01 13.17 4.00
C TYR A 102 8.54 13.18 3.56
N LEU A 103 7.74 12.22 4.04
CA LEU A 103 6.33 12.07 3.65
C LEU A 103 5.39 12.96 4.47
N GLU A 104 5.74 13.32 5.70
CA GLU A 104 4.96 14.09 6.65
C GLU A 104 5.57 15.47 6.92
N ASN A 105 4.72 16.37 7.40
CA ASN A 105 5.10 17.61 8.05
C ASN A 105 5.32 17.36 9.56
N PRO A 106 6.01 18.27 10.28
CA PRO A 106 6.26 18.12 11.72
C PRO A 106 4.99 18.03 12.60
N ASP A 107 3.84 18.47 12.09
CA ASP A 107 2.54 18.37 12.77
C ASP A 107 1.82 17.03 12.51
N GLY A 108 2.46 16.10 11.78
CA GLY A 108 1.90 14.80 11.41
C GLY A 108 0.96 14.85 10.20
N SER A 109 0.73 16.03 9.60
CA SER A 109 -0.02 16.12 8.35
C SER A 109 0.80 15.60 7.17
N MET A 110 0.12 15.09 6.14
CA MET A 110 0.81 14.59 4.94
C MET A 110 1.38 15.74 4.12
N ARG A 111 2.62 15.60 3.65
CA ARG A 111 3.29 16.59 2.80
C ARG A 111 2.73 16.62 1.38
N PHE A 112 2.13 15.51 0.95
CA PHE A 112 1.59 15.34 -0.40
C PHE A 112 0.09 15.06 -0.33
N ASP A 113 -0.71 15.89 -1.00
CA ASP A 113 -2.18 15.77 -0.96
C ASP A 113 -2.69 14.47 -1.60
N THR A 114 -1.93 13.95 -2.56
CA THR A 114 -2.28 12.79 -3.38
C THR A 114 -1.50 11.53 -3.01
N ALA A 115 -0.77 11.53 -1.89
CA ALA A 115 -0.14 10.34 -1.35
C ALA A 115 -0.48 10.17 0.13
N ARG A 116 -0.46 8.92 0.59
CA ARG A 116 -0.66 8.57 1.99
C ARG A 116 0.41 7.62 2.46
N PHE A 117 1.02 7.94 3.58
CA PHE A 117 1.91 7.04 4.30
C PHE A 117 1.09 6.28 5.34
N CYS A 118 1.03 4.97 5.18
CA CYS A 118 0.16 4.09 5.94
C CYS A 118 0.98 2.95 6.54
N TYR A 119 0.40 2.28 7.54
CA TYR A 119 0.91 1.02 8.05
C TYR A 119 -0.23 0.03 8.25
N THR A 120 0.09 -1.26 8.13
CA THR A 120 -0.78 -2.36 8.51
C THR A 120 -0.13 -3.09 9.66
N THR A 121 -0.87 -3.25 10.77
CA THR A 121 -0.38 -4.03 11.91
C THR A 121 -0.44 -5.52 11.58
N LEU A 122 0.51 -6.30 12.13
CA LEU A 122 0.44 -7.75 12.06
C LEU A 122 -0.88 -8.25 12.66
N SER A 123 -1.29 -7.70 13.81
CA SER A 123 -2.53 -8.09 14.49
C SER A 123 -3.75 -8.00 13.58
N SER A 124 -3.88 -6.91 12.81
CA SER A 124 -5.01 -6.74 11.91
C SER A 124 -4.83 -7.54 10.61
N ALA A 125 -3.58 -7.78 10.17
CA ALA A 125 -3.32 -8.66 9.04
C ALA A 125 -3.66 -10.13 9.33
N MET A 126 -3.58 -10.55 10.59
CA MET A 126 -3.96 -11.91 11.03
C MET A 126 -5.46 -12.18 10.92
N GLU A 127 -6.31 -11.15 10.77
CA GLU A 127 -7.75 -11.33 10.49
C GLU A 127 -7.99 -12.03 9.15
N ASN A 128 -7.04 -11.91 8.21
CA ASN A 128 -7.06 -12.52 6.88
C ASN A 128 -6.14 -13.75 6.80
N ALA A 129 -5.75 -14.36 7.91
CA ALA A 129 -4.82 -15.51 7.89
C ALA A 129 -5.38 -16.73 7.12
N HIS A 130 -6.70 -16.88 7.06
CA HIS A 130 -7.36 -17.93 6.26
C HIS A 130 -7.16 -17.74 4.75
N HIS A 131 -6.82 -16.53 4.27
CA HIS A 131 -6.49 -16.29 2.86
C HIS A 131 -5.19 -16.98 2.42
N ASP A 132 -4.37 -17.44 3.37
CA ASP A 132 -3.11 -18.16 3.09
C ASP A 132 -3.33 -19.68 2.91
N GLU A 133 -4.56 -20.17 3.12
CA GLU A 133 -4.91 -21.57 2.91
C GLU A 133 -4.75 -21.94 1.42
N PRO A 134 -4.07 -23.06 1.08
CA PRO A 134 -3.90 -23.46 -0.30
C PRO A 134 -5.26 -23.64 -0.99
N GLY A 135 -5.47 -22.97 -2.13
CA GLY A 135 -6.71 -23.05 -2.89
C GLY A 135 -7.76 -22.00 -2.49
N PHE A 136 -7.55 -21.21 -1.44
CA PHE A 136 -8.57 -20.27 -0.95
C PHE A 136 -9.07 -19.32 -2.04
N TRP A 137 -8.15 -18.66 -2.77
CA TRP A 137 -8.51 -17.70 -3.81
C TRP A 137 -9.06 -18.37 -5.06
N GLU A 138 -8.61 -19.59 -5.38
CA GLU A 138 -9.17 -20.40 -6.45
C GLU A 138 -10.62 -20.79 -6.16
N GLU A 139 -10.90 -21.32 -4.96
CA GLU A 139 -12.24 -21.68 -4.51
C GLU A 139 -13.15 -20.46 -4.41
N TRP A 140 -12.65 -19.34 -3.89
CA TRP A 140 -13.40 -18.09 -3.85
C TRP A 140 -13.76 -17.60 -5.26
N ALA A 141 -12.82 -17.64 -6.21
CA ALA A 141 -13.05 -17.21 -7.59
C ALA A 141 -14.05 -18.10 -8.36
N GLU A 142 -14.18 -19.38 -8.00
CA GLU A 142 -15.22 -20.26 -8.55
C GLU A 142 -16.64 -19.90 -8.08
N ASN A 143 -16.75 -19.20 -6.95
CA ASN A 143 -18.01 -18.85 -6.29
C ASN A 143 -18.39 -17.37 -6.41
N PHE A 144 -17.63 -16.56 -7.16
CA PHE A 144 -17.78 -15.10 -7.29
C PHE A 144 -18.69 -14.66 -8.45
#